data_AF-A0ABD3VAA7-F1
#
_entry.id   AF-A0ABD3VAA7-F1
#
_cell.length_a   1.000
_cell.length_b   1.000
_cell.length_c   1.000
_cell.angle_alpha   90.00
_cell.angle_beta   90.00
_cell.angle_gamma   90.00
#
_symmetry.space_group_name_H-M   'P 1'
#
loop_
_entity.id
_entity.type
_entity.pdbx_description
1 polymer ?
#
loop_
_entity_poly.entity_id
_entity_poly.type
_entity_poly.pdbx_seq_one_letter_code
_entity_poly.pdbx_strand_id
1 'polypeptide(L)'
;MSTPARFSDGQYKNWLKCSLSLNIMKKALHDYTDNEVKKLHCDITQKVSSIPCASSTGNHCGSCSSKNIRLTGNPRKWFITCKNNICDKWLQQILAVHDNPHNLSINWTNADISKWPIDRYQVAKIFMPKGQDKTVKMPDDLDAPAILSLFKYCNWFRKDLPNTQIISDVSNGQLYIVFE
;
A
#
# COMPACT_ATOMS: atom_id res chain seq x y z
N MET A 1 -4.67 5.88 -38.49
CA MET A 1 -5.42 4.60 -38.48
C MET A 1 -6.88 4.90 -38.20
N SER A 2 -7.80 4.51 -39.09
CA SER A 2 -9.24 4.71 -38.91
C SER A 2 -9.79 3.82 -37.79
N THR A 3 -10.70 4.38 -36.99
CA THR A 3 -11.33 3.79 -35.80
C THR A 3 -11.92 2.37 -35.93
N PRO A 4 -12.44 1.89 -37.07
CA PRO A 4 -13.02 0.55 -37.19
C PRO A 4 -12.00 -0.59 -37.09
N ALA A 5 -10.79 -0.40 -37.63
CA ALA A 5 -9.76 -1.44 -37.64
C ALA A 5 -9.27 -1.79 -36.22
N ARG A 6 -9.30 -0.79 -35.31
CA ARG A 6 -8.85 -0.94 -33.93
C ARG A 6 -9.75 -1.88 -33.11
N PHE A 7 -11.07 -1.84 -33.32
CA PHE A 7 -12.00 -2.73 -32.61
C PHE A 7 -12.03 -4.15 -33.17
N SER A 8 -11.41 -4.41 -34.31
CA SER A 8 -11.23 -5.77 -34.86
C SER A 8 -9.93 -6.42 -34.42
N ASP A 9 -8.96 -5.63 -33.95
CA ASP A 9 -7.67 -6.12 -33.47
C ASP A 9 -7.80 -6.96 -32.19
N GLY A 10 -7.23 -8.18 -32.22
CA GLY A 10 -7.33 -9.13 -31.13
C GLY A 10 -6.59 -8.68 -29.87
N GLN A 11 -5.44 -8.02 -30.01
CA GLN A 11 -4.67 -7.53 -28.88
C GLN A 11 -5.40 -6.39 -28.17
N TYR A 12 -6.00 -5.47 -28.93
CA TYR A 12 -6.81 -4.38 -28.40
C TYR A 12 -8.06 -4.90 -27.68
N LYS A 13 -8.75 -5.90 -28.24
CA LYS A 13 -9.87 -6.56 -27.54
C LYS A 13 -9.44 -7.21 -26.23
N ASN A 14 -8.30 -7.90 -26.21
CA ASN A 14 -7.77 -8.53 -25.00
C ASN A 14 -7.38 -7.48 -23.95
N TRP A 15 -6.76 -6.38 -24.36
CA TRP A 15 -6.45 -5.26 -23.48
C TRP A 15 -7.72 -4.64 -22.87
N LEU A 16 -8.78 -4.45 -23.67
CA LEU A 16 -10.08 -3.96 -23.17
C LEU A 16 -10.70 -4.92 -22.16
N LYS A 17 -10.70 -6.23 -22.47
CA LYS A 17 -11.21 -7.27 -21.57
C LYS A 17 -10.45 -7.27 -20.25
N CYS A 18 -9.11 -7.24 -20.30
CA CYS A 18 -8.27 -7.19 -19.10
C CYS A 18 -8.57 -5.94 -18.26
N SER A 19 -8.63 -4.76 -18.90
CA SER A 19 -8.95 -3.50 -18.23
C SER A 19 -10.32 -3.53 -17.55
N LEU A 20 -11.33 -4.11 -18.21
CA LEU A 20 -12.66 -4.28 -17.63
C LEU A 20 -12.64 -5.25 -16.44
N SER A 21 -11.99 -6.40 -16.58
CA SER A 21 -11.86 -7.38 -15.49
C SER A 21 -11.18 -6.78 -14.27
N LEU A 22 -10.13 -5.98 -14.45
CA LEU A 22 -9.45 -5.29 -13.36
C LEU A 22 -10.35 -4.27 -12.66
N ASN A 23 -11.16 -3.54 -13.41
CA ASN A 23 -12.13 -2.60 -12.84
C ASN A 23 -13.25 -3.31 -12.05
N ILE A 24 -13.74 -4.45 -12.55
CA ILE A 24 -14.73 -5.27 -11.83
C ILE A 24 -14.12 -5.83 -10.55
N MET A 25 -12.91 -6.38 -10.63
CA MET A 25 -12.19 -6.91 -9.47
C MET A 25 -11.93 -5.82 -8.42
N LYS A 26 -11.46 -4.63 -8.84
CA LYS A 26 -11.29 -3.48 -7.93
C LYS A 26 -12.57 -3.19 -7.15
N LYS A 27 -13.71 -3.10 -7.85
CA LYS A 27 -15.01 -2.83 -7.22
C LYS A 27 -15.40 -3.93 -6.23
N ALA A 28 -15.19 -5.19 -6.60
CA ALA A 28 -15.49 -6.33 -5.74
C ALA A 28 -14.61 -6.37 -4.47
N LEU A 29 -13.35 -5.94 -4.58
CA LEU A 29 -12.39 -5.92 -3.46
C LEU A 29 -12.47 -4.65 -2.60
N HIS A 30 -13.27 -3.66 -3.01
CA HIS A 30 -13.30 -2.33 -2.39
C HIS A 30 -13.60 -2.40 -0.88
N ASP A 31 -14.76 -2.94 -0.51
CA ASP A 31 -15.24 -2.95 0.88
C ASP A 31 -14.35 -3.82 1.76
N TYR A 32 -13.88 -4.94 1.23
CA TYR A 32 -12.93 -5.81 1.89
C TYR A 32 -11.63 -5.05 2.19
N THR A 33 -11.05 -4.41 1.18
CA THR A 33 -9.79 -3.66 1.31
C THR A 33 -9.95 -2.53 2.32
N ASP A 34 -11.05 -1.78 2.29
CA ASP A 34 -11.27 -0.70 3.24
C ASP A 34 -11.34 -1.20 4.69
N ASN A 35 -12.10 -2.27 4.92
CA ASN A 35 -12.22 -2.86 6.24
C ASN A 35 -10.90 -3.41 6.76
N GLU A 36 -10.13 -4.11 5.92
CA GLU A 36 -8.84 -4.67 6.33
C GLU A 36 -7.79 -3.58 6.56
N VAL A 37 -7.75 -2.52 5.74
CA VAL A 37 -6.88 -1.36 6.01
C VAL A 37 -7.25 -0.69 7.33
N LYS A 38 -8.54 -0.58 7.64
CA LYS A 38 -9.02 -0.04 8.93
C LYS A 38 -8.58 -0.92 10.09
N LYS A 39 -8.72 -2.25 9.99
CA LYS A 39 -8.30 -3.20 11.04
C LYS A 39 -6.77 -3.17 11.24
N LEU A 40 -6.00 -3.19 10.15
CA LEU A 40 -4.55 -3.07 10.18
C LEU A 40 -4.11 -1.79 10.90
N HIS A 41 -4.73 -0.65 10.53
CA HIS A 41 -4.41 0.63 11.16
C HIS A 41 -4.73 0.64 12.65
N CYS A 42 -5.86 0.05 13.06
CA CYS A 42 -6.18 -0.13 14.47
C CYS A 42 -5.15 -0.99 15.21
N ASP A 43 -4.76 -2.13 14.65
CA ASP A 43 -3.77 -3.05 15.25
C ASP A 43 -2.43 -2.33 15.46
N ILE A 44 -1.94 -1.62 14.44
CA ILE A 44 -0.70 -0.84 14.57
C ILE A 44 -0.86 0.27 15.61
N THR A 45 -1.98 1.01 15.60
CA THR A 45 -2.25 2.09 16.56
C THR A 45 -2.19 1.59 18.00
N GLN A 46 -2.83 0.46 18.28
CA GLN A 46 -2.83 -0.17 19.61
C GLN A 46 -1.41 -0.57 20.03
N LYS A 47 -0.60 -1.12 19.11
CA LYS A 47 0.80 -1.49 19.39
C LYS A 47 1.71 -0.29 19.63
N VAL A 48 1.48 0.84 18.96
CA VAL A 48 2.31 2.05 19.10
C VAL A 48 1.98 2.83 20.36
N SER A 49 0.68 2.98 20.67
CA SER A 49 0.19 3.93 21.67
C SER A 49 -0.46 3.29 22.89
N SER A 50 -0.74 1.98 22.87
CA SER A 50 -1.49 1.27 23.92
C SER A 50 -2.89 1.87 24.20
N ILE A 51 -3.40 2.68 23.27
CA ILE A 51 -4.70 3.36 23.35
C ILE A 51 -5.66 2.69 22.34
N PRO A 52 -6.97 2.60 22.65
CA PRO A 52 -7.97 2.14 21.70
C PRO A 52 -7.96 2.97 20.41
N CYS A 53 -8.12 2.29 19.28
CA CYS A 53 -8.13 2.89 17.95
C CYS A 53 -9.15 4.04 17.79
N ALA A 54 -10.26 4.00 18.53
CA ALA A 54 -11.29 5.06 18.55
C ALA A 54 -10.84 6.35 19.25
N SER A 55 -9.72 6.32 19.96
CA SER A 55 -9.23 7.41 20.82
C SER A 55 -7.88 7.96 20.37
N SER A 56 -7.48 7.74 19.11
CA SER A 56 -6.19 8.18 18.53
C SER A 56 -6.15 9.69 18.24
N THR A 57 -6.48 10.51 19.23
CA THR A 57 -6.40 11.97 19.17
C THR A 57 -5.23 12.44 20.03
N GLY A 58 -4.04 12.61 19.44
CA GLY A 58 -3.00 13.44 20.07
C GLY A 58 -1.55 13.02 19.89
N ASN A 59 -1.25 11.79 19.52
CA ASN A 59 0.13 11.34 19.31
C ASN A 59 0.56 11.46 17.85
N HIS A 60 0.70 12.71 17.40
CA HIS A 60 1.10 13.00 16.02
C HIS A 60 2.60 12.80 15.83
N CYS A 61 2.96 12.13 14.74
CA CYS A 61 4.30 12.27 14.21
C CYS A 61 4.41 13.72 13.72
N GLY A 62 5.21 14.56 14.39
CA GLY A 62 5.21 16.03 14.24
C GLY A 62 5.64 16.54 12.85
N SER A 63 6.57 17.51 12.77
CA SER A 63 7.14 18.04 11.51
C SER A 63 8.06 17.03 10.78
N CYS A 64 7.61 15.78 10.65
CA CYS A 64 8.33 14.65 10.11
C CYS A 64 7.87 14.32 8.71
N SER A 65 8.83 14.02 7.85
CA SER A 65 8.58 13.69 6.45
C SER A 65 9.32 12.44 6.05
N SER A 66 8.97 11.88 4.89
CA SER A 66 9.69 10.76 4.27
C SER A 66 11.19 11.01 4.10
N LYS A 67 11.62 12.28 4.03
CA LYS A 67 13.05 12.65 3.99
C LYS A 67 13.79 12.37 5.29
N ASN A 68 13.11 12.11 6.40
CA ASN A 68 13.70 11.77 7.69
C ASN A 68 13.91 10.26 7.85
N ILE A 69 13.38 9.45 6.95
CA ILE A 69 13.62 8.00 6.94
C ILE A 69 15.01 7.73 6.39
N ARG A 70 15.75 6.87 7.10
CA ARG A 70 17.11 6.46 6.78
C ARG A 70 17.22 4.95 6.91
N LEU A 71 18.16 4.38 6.17
CA LEU A 71 18.51 2.98 6.24
C LEU A 71 19.96 2.89 6.72
N THR A 72 20.21 2.14 7.78
CA THR A 72 21.58 1.85 8.22
C THR A 72 22.29 0.94 7.22
N GLY A 73 23.63 0.96 7.26
CA GLY A 73 24.46 -0.06 6.63
C GLY A 73 24.28 -1.44 7.26
N ASN A 74 25.12 -2.40 6.92
CA ASN A 74 24.98 -3.80 7.34
C ASN A 74 24.98 -3.96 8.89
N PRO A 75 23.91 -4.50 9.54
CA PRO A 75 22.65 -4.98 8.97
C PRO A 75 21.65 -3.84 8.65
N ARG A 76 21.02 -3.92 7.46
CA ARG A 76 20.07 -2.91 6.97
C ARG A 76 18.90 -2.76 7.93
N LYS A 77 18.80 -1.61 8.61
CA LYS A 77 17.69 -1.28 9.51
C LYS A 77 17.16 0.10 9.20
N TRP A 78 15.85 0.19 8.96
CA TRP A 78 15.18 1.48 8.78
C TRP A 78 14.98 2.16 10.12
N PHE A 79 15.17 3.48 10.15
CA PHE A 79 14.93 4.34 11.31
C PHE A 79 14.50 5.73 10.86
N ILE A 80 13.85 6.48 11.78
CA ILE A 80 13.45 7.86 11.53
C ILE A 80 14.26 8.82 12.41
N THR A 81 14.86 9.85 11.81
CA THR A 81 15.66 10.88 12.52
C THR A 81 14.81 12.03 13.11
N CYS A 82 13.58 11.73 13.49
CA CYS A 82 12.63 12.72 13.97
C CYS A 82 12.79 13.01 15.46
N LYS A 83 12.48 14.26 15.87
CA LYS A 83 12.46 14.64 17.29
C LYS A 83 11.45 13.81 18.11
N ASN A 84 10.35 13.38 17.49
CA ASN A 84 9.33 12.55 18.15
C ASN A 84 9.57 11.06 17.88
N ASN A 85 9.77 10.28 18.94
CA ASN A 85 10.00 8.83 18.88
C ASN A 85 8.75 8.02 18.46
N ILE A 86 7.54 8.63 18.47
CA ILE A 86 6.31 7.98 18.00
C ILE A 86 6.42 7.58 16.52
N CYS A 87 7.08 8.39 15.70
CA CYS A 87 7.27 8.11 14.27
C CYS A 87 8.08 6.82 14.04
N ASP A 88 9.12 6.61 14.86
CA ASP A 88 9.95 5.40 14.75
C ASP A 88 9.15 4.17 15.16
N LYS A 89 8.34 4.25 16.22
CA LYS A 89 7.42 3.16 16.60
C LYS A 89 6.47 2.78 15.47
N TRP A 90 5.84 3.78 14.82
CA TRP A 90 5.02 3.53 13.64
C TRP A 90 5.80 2.85 12.52
N LEU A 91 7.00 3.35 12.20
CA LEU A 91 7.87 2.76 11.19
C LEU A 91 8.14 1.28 11.50
N GLN A 92 8.54 0.96 12.73
CA GLN A 92 8.83 -0.42 13.13
C GLN A 92 7.60 -1.34 12.98
N GLN A 93 6.41 -0.86 13.34
CA GLN A 93 5.18 -1.65 13.19
C GLN A 93 4.76 -1.83 11.73
N ILE A 94 4.94 -0.82 10.88
CA ILE A 94 4.70 -0.92 9.44
C ILE A 94 5.66 -1.94 8.80
N LEU A 95 6.93 -1.91 9.19
CA LEU A 95 7.93 -2.87 8.72
C LEU A 95 7.64 -4.30 9.20
N ALA A 96 7.13 -4.46 10.42
CA ALA A 96 6.80 -5.78 10.97
C ALA A 96 5.70 -6.51 10.17
N VAL A 97 4.82 -5.77 9.50
CA VAL A 97 3.78 -6.33 8.62
C VAL A 97 4.16 -6.29 7.15
N HIS A 98 5.38 -5.86 6.80
CA HIS A 98 5.86 -5.83 5.43
C HIS A 98 6.52 -7.16 5.05
N ASP A 99 6.25 -7.66 3.84
CA ASP A 99 6.80 -8.94 3.34
C ASP A 99 8.33 -8.93 3.27
N ASN A 100 8.93 -7.84 2.80
CA ASN A 100 10.37 -7.62 2.79
C ASN A 100 10.78 -6.28 3.46
N PRO A 101 10.99 -6.25 4.78
CA PRO A 101 11.26 -5.01 5.52
C PRO A 101 12.65 -4.41 5.26
N HIS A 102 13.58 -5.18 4.67
CA HIS A 102 14.94 -4.71 4.37
C HIS A 102 15.11 -4.19 2.93
N ASN A 103 14.01 -4.12 2.18
CA ASN A 103 14.00 -3.73 0.78
C ASN A 103 14.26 -2.22 0.60
N LEU A 104 15.18 -1.88 -0.30
CA LEU A 104 15.49 -0.50 -0.69
C LEU A 104 14.37 0.17 -1.50
N SER A 105 13.46 -0.61 -2.07
CA SER A 105 12.38 -0.10 -2.94
C SER A 105 11.09 0.27 -2.19
N ILE A 106 11.08 0.29 -0.85
CA ILE A 106 9.92 0.75 -0.10
C ILE A 106 9.68 2.25 -0.38
N ASN A 107 8.49 2.58 -0.85
CA ASN A 107 8.16 3.91 -1.37
C ASN A 107 7.64 4.84 -0.28
N TRP A 108 8.52 5.20 0.66
CA TRP A 108 8.19 6.10 1.77
C TRP A 108 7.61 7.45 1.35
N THR A 109 7.87 7.89 0.11
CA THR A 109 7.37 9.15 -0.44
C THR A 109 5.87 9.15 -0.77
N ASN A 110 5.26 7.96 -0.92
CA ASN A 110 3.83 7.83 -1.20
C ASN A 110 2.97 8.28 -0.01
N ALA A 111 3.52 8.28 1.20
CA ALA A 111 2.81 8.61 2.42
C ALA A 111 3.23 9.95 3.01
N ASP A 112 2.29 10.58 3.71
CA ASP A 112 2.53 11.63 4.68
C ASP A 112 2.67 11.00 6.07
N ILE A 113 3.92 10.93 6.56
CA ILE A 113 4.25 10.33 7.86
C ILE A 113 3.51 11.03 9.01
N SER A 114 3.32 12.34 8.90
CA SER A 114 2.64 13.11 9.96
C SER A 114 1.20 12.64 10.21
N LYS A 115 0.61 12.01 9.20
CA LYS A 115 -0.74 11.49 9.18
C LYS A 115 -0.86 10.00 9.47
N TRP A 116 0.22 9.24 9.62
CA TRP A 116 0.13 7.81 9.98
C TRP A 116 -0.78 7.53 11.19
N PRO A 117 -0.80 8.33 12.26
CA PRO A 117 -1.70 8.09 13.39
C PRO A 117 -3.20 8.34 13.12
N ILE A 118 -3.52 9.12 12.08
CA ILE A 118 -4.87 9.67 11.86
C ILE A 118 -5.51 9.08 10.59
N ASP A 119 -4.72 8.95 9.53
CA ASP A 119 -5.16 8.54 8.21
C ASP A 119 -4.61 7.15 7.90
N ARG A 120 -5.50 6.15 8.03
CA ARG A 120 -5.22 4.74 7.77
C ARG A 120 -4.62 4.48 6.39
N TYR A 121 -4.94 5.33 5.43
CA TYR A 121 -4.49 5.15 4.05
C TYR A 121 -3.05 5.60 3.83
N GLN A 122 -2.52 6.49 4.65
CA GLN A 122 -1.10 6.86 4.58
C GLN A 122 -0.21 5.68 4.97
N VAL A 123 -0.71 4.78 5.81
CA VAL A 123 -0.04 3.51 6.12
C VAL A 123 -0.13 2.55 4.93
N ALA A 124 -1.33 2.36 4.36
CA ALA A 124 -1.53 1.47 3.23
C ALA A 124 -0.68 1.85 1.99
N LYS A 125 -0.51 3.15 1.72
CA LYS A 125 0.27 3.67 0.59
C LYS A 125 1.75 3.25 0.57
N ILE A 126 2.30 2.82 1.71
CA ILE A 126 3.69 2.33 1.81
C ILE A 126 3.89 1.03 1.02
N PHE A 127 2.85 0.19 0.93
CA PHE A 127 2.87 -1.10 0.24
C PHE A 127 2.58 -0.99 -1.26
N MET A 128 2.36 0.23 -1.75
CA MET A 128 1.94 0.50 -3.13
C MET A 128 3.13 0.92 -4.02
N PRO A 129 3.00 0.78 -5.35
CA PRO A 129 4.01 1.24 -6.29
C PRO A 129 4.19 2.77 -6.22
N LYS A 130 5.31 3.28 -6.75
CA LYS A 130 5.58 4.72 -6.78
C LYS A 130 4.51 5.48 -7.54
N GLY A 131 4.24 6.70 -7.09
CA GLY A 131 3.36 7.65 -7.78
C GLY A 131 1.95 7.73 -7.21
N GLN A 132 1.70 7.13 -6.05
CA GLN A 132 0.46 7.37 -5.32
C GLN A 132 0.46 8.82 -4.83
N ASP A 133 -0.48 9.62 -5.30
CA ASP A 133 -0.62 10.99 -4.86
C ASP A 133 -1.03 11.01 -3.37
N LYS A 134 -0.40 11.89 -2.58
CA LYS A 134 -0.67 12.04 -1.15
C LYS A 134 -2.11 12.45 -0.86
N THR A 135 -2.78 13.07 -1.83
CA THR A 135 -4.17 13.57 -1.77
C THR A 135 -5.22 12.51 -2.06
N VAL A 136 -4.86 11.42 -2.73
CA VAL A 136 -5.75 10.28 -3.05
C VAL A 136 -6.32 9.71 -1.76
N LYS A 137 -7.65 9.72 -1.63
CA LYS A 137 -8.36 9.13 -0.49
C LYS A 137 -8.86 7.77 -0.96
N MET A 138 -8.41 6.71 -0.31
CA MET A 138 -8.86 5.37 -0.70
C MET A 138 -10.36 5.22 -0.39
N PRO A 139 -11.03 4.19 -0.94
CA PRO A 139 -10.53 3.21 -1.92
C PRO A 139 -10.95 3.47 -3.38
N ASP A 140 -11.88 4.40 -3.63
CA ASP A 140 -12.34 4.73 -4.98
C ASP A 140 -11.24 5.31 -5.88
N ASP A 141 -10.26 5.99 -5.29
CA ASP A 141 -9.16 6.63 -6.03
C ASP A 141 -8.00 5.67 -6.38
N LEU A 142 -8.00 4.42 -5.89
CA LEU A 142 -6.95 3.45 -6.21
C LEU A 142 -7.18 2.75 -7.54
N ASP A 143 -6.12 2.46 -8.28
CA ASP A 143 -6.19 1.49 -9.36
C ASP A 143 -6.07 0.04 -8.83
N ALA A 144 -6.51 -0.93 -9.64
CA ALA A 144 -6.39 -2.35 -9.28
C ALA A 144 -4.93 -2.77 -8.96
N PRO A 145 -3.89 -2.29 -9.69
CA PRO A 145 -2.48 -2.48 -9.31
C PRO A 145 -2.16 -2.09 -7.87
N ALA A 146 -2.59 -0.93 -7.38
CA ALA A 146 -2.29 -0.52 -6.02
C ALA A 146 -2.91 -1.45 -4.97
N ILE A 147 -4.16 -1.92 -5.18
CA ILE A 147 -4.82 -2.88 -4.28
C ILE A 147 -4.06 -4.22 -4.28
N LEU A 148 -3.70 -4.73 -5.46
CA LEU A 148 -2.95 -5.98 -5.58
C LEU A 148 -1.54 -5.90 -4.96
N SER A 149 -0.89 -4.73 -5.06
CA SER A 149 0.40 -4.50 -4.40
C SER A 149 0.29 -4.54 -2.89
N LEU A 150 -0.77 -3.95 -2.33
CA LEU A 150 -1.06 -4.03 -0.91
C LEU A 150 -1.20 -5.50 -0.46
N PHE A 151 -1.90 -6.32 -1.23
CA PHE A 151 -2.12 -7.74 -0.91
C PHE A 151 -0.83 -8.55 -0.98
N LYS A 152 0.07 -8.18 -1.89
CA LYS A 152 1.38 -8.83 -2.06
C LYS A 152 2.39 -8.45 -0.98
N TYR A 153 2.54 -7.17 -0.68
CA TYR A 153 3.63 -6.67 0.14
C TYR A 153 3.27 -6.51 1.63
N CYS A 154 1.99 -6.63 2.00
CA CYS A 154 1.55 -6.58 3.39
C CYS A 154 1.11 -7.96 3.89
N ASN A 155 1.87 -8.51 4.85
CA ASN A 155 1.61 -9.80 5.49
C ASN A 155 0.25 -9.86 6.21
N TRP A 156 -0.36 -8.70 6.51
CA TRP A 156 -1.73 -8.65 7.04
C TRP A 156 -2.73 -9.27 6.08
N PHE A 157 -2.66 -8.88 4.80
CA PHE A 157 -3.59 -9.31 3.75
C PHE A 157 -3.28 -10.71 3.21
N ARG A 158 -2.03 -11.15 3.35
CA ARG A 158 -1.56 -12.45 2.87
C ARG A 158 -2.20 -13.64 3.60
N LYS A 159 -2.62 -13.44 4.86
CA LYS A 159 -3.27 -14.50 5.66
C LYS A 159 -4.55 -15.04 5.00
N ASP A 160 -5.26 -14.16 4.31
CA ASP A 160 -6.54 -14.47 3.67
C ASP A 160 -6.37 -14.88 2.19
N LEU A 161 -5.13 -14.93 1.71
CA LEU A 161 -4.76 -15.28 0.34
C LEU A 161 -3.79 -16.47 0.35
N PRO A 162 -4.30 -17.71 0.48
CA PRO A 162 -3.46 -18.90 0.59
C PRO A 162 -2.50 -19.11 -0.59
N ASN A 163 -2.76 -18.50 -1.76
CA ASN A 163 -1.95 -18.64 -2.98
C ASN A 163 -1.47 -17.29 -3.56
N THR A 164 -0.71 -16.49 -2.81
CA THR A 164 -0.10 -15.24 -3.35
C THR A 164 0.95 -15.44 -4.45
N GLN A 165 1.23 -16.68 -4.86
CA GLN A 165 2.04 -16.96 -6.07
C GLN A 165 1.42 -16.35 -7.35
N ILE A 166 0.15 -15.94 -7.28
CA ILE A 166 -0.61 -15.40 -8.43
C ILE A 166 -0.16 -13.99 -8.86
N ILE A 167 0.47 -13.20 -7.96
CA ILE A 167 0.85 -11.79 -8.24
C ILE A 167 2.39 -11.66 -8.30
N SER A 168 2.98 -12.03 -9.44
CA SER A 168 4.44 -12.06 -9.62
C SER A 168 5.05 -10.67 -9.81
N ASP A 169 4.35 -9.74 -10.45
CA ASP A 169 4.77 -8.32 -10.55
C ASP A 169 3.60 -7.35 -10.80
N VAL A 170 3.71 -6.17 -10.19
CA VAL A 170 2.76 -5.06 -10.36
C VAL A 170 3.59 -3.79 -10.62
N SER A 171 3.78 -3.47 -11.90
CA SER A 171 4.48 -2.25 -12.31
C SER A 171 3.54 -1.32 -13.08
N ASN A 172 3.76 -0.01 -12.95
CA ASN A 172 2.92 1.05 -13.52
C ASN A 172 2.56 0.78 -15.00
N GLY A 173 1.35 0.25 -15.24
CA GLY A 173 0.80 -0.04 -16.57
C GLY A 173 0.96 -1.47 -17.09
N GLN A 174 1.68 -2.35 -16.38
CA GLN A 174 1.79 -3.78 -16.71
C GLN A 174 1.56 -4.64 -15.47
N LEU A 175 0.43 -5.33 -15.47
CA LEU A 175 0.07 -6.29 -14.43
C LEU A 175 0.43 -7.69 -14.92
N TYR A 176 1.47 -8.30 -14.33
CA TYR A 176 1.80 -9.70 -14.58
C TYR A 176 1.10 -10.53 -13.50
N ILE A 177 -0.13 -10.95 -13.81
CA ILE A 177 -0.80 -12.00 -13.04
C ILE A 177 -0.42 -13.32 -13.69
N VAL A 178 0.36 -14.14 -12.98
CA VAL A 178 0.67 -15.51 -13.42
C VAL A 178 -0.25 -16.41 -12.64
N PHE A 179 -1.23 -17.02 -13.30
CA PHE A 179 -1.95 -18.15 -12.72
C PHE A 179 -1.13 -19.39 -13.04
N GLU A 180 -0.52 -20.01 -12.01
CA GLU A 180 -0.09 -21.41 -12.11
C GLU A 180 -1.28 -22.34 -11.87
#